data_AF-A0A959TMX3-F1
#
_entry.id   AF-A0A959TMX3-F1
#
_cell.length_a   1.000
_cell.length_b   1.000
_cell.length_c   1.000
_cell.angle_alpha   90.00
_cell.angle_beta   90.00
_cell.angle_gamma   90.00
#
_symmetry.space_group_name_H-M   'P 1'
#
loop_
_entity.id
_entity.type
_entity.pdbx_description
1 polymer ?
#
loop_
_entity_poly.entity_id
_entity_poly.type
_entity_poly.pdbx_seq_one_letter_code
_entity_poly.pdbx_strand_id
1 'polypeptide(L)'
;MPDAALRNWANGYWPGCIVGTNIDETHPGVLGTDYIIIDALGIQDLTGLSAFANVTEMEIHGQNLGTVNELPPQIQSLTINGCQFTSIVSSPTLFFLGIQNNNLTSVQLGYYPQLFGLSCAFNQLTTLDVSSCPALDYLNCGHNQLTSITGYGASLTMLLADHNQLSSLSVPSFCNELDISHNLFTSVPTVSPNAPF
;
A
#
# COMPACT_ATOMS: atom_id res chain seq x y z
N MET A 1 18.03 14.58 5.59
CA MET A 1 17.17 14.55 4.40
C MET A 1 18.01 14.78 3.14
N PRO A 2 18.63 13.72 2.58
CA PRO A 2 19.64 13.82 1.52
C PRO A 2 19.07 14.19 0.14
N ASP A 3 17.83 13.79 -0.17
CA ASP A 3 17.14 14.15 -1.40
C ASP A 3 16.80 15.65 -1.43
N ALA A 4 17.22 16.35 -2.49
CA ALA A 4 16.99 17.78 -2.63
C ALA A 4 15.53 18.12 -2.96
N ALA A 5 14.85 17.29 -3.75
CA ALA A 5 13.43 17.47 -4.06
C ALA A 5 12.59 17.26 -2.80
N LEU A 6 12.94 16.30 -1.95
CA LEU A 6 12.26 16.08 -0.67
C LEU A 6 12.45 17.25 0.29
N ARG A 7 13.67 17.80 0.39
CA ARG A 7 13.90 19.03 1.18
C ARG A 7 13.09 20.21 0.66
N ASN A 8 13.03 20.39 -0.66
CA ASN A 8 12.27 21.48 -1.26
C ASN A 8 10.76 21.32 -1.04
N TRP A 9 10.26 20.09 -1.14
CA TRP A 9 8.89 19.74 -0.78
C TRP A 9 8.59 20.12 0.67
N ALA A 10 9.37 19.61 1.63
CA ALA A 10 9.16 19.86 3.05
C ALA A 10 9.20 21.37 3.37
N ASN A 11 10.19 22.09 2.84
CA ASN A 11 10.32 23.54 3.05
C ASN A 11 9.24 24.36 2.32
N GLY A 12 8.58 23.81 1.30
CA GLY A 12 7.45 24.43 0.63
C GLY A 12 6.18 24.41 1.48
N TYR A 13 5.92 23.30 2.17
CA TYR A 13 4.77 23.15 3.09
C TYR A 13 5.03 23.80 4.45
N TRP A 14 6.25 23.65 4.98
CA TRP A 14 6.67 24.19 6.26
C TRP A 14 7.93 25.05 6.11
N PRO A 15 7.78 26.34 5.74
CA PRO A 15 8.91 27.22 5.53
C PRO A 15 9.80 27.33 6.78
N GLY A 16 11.09 27.04 6.60
CA GLY A 16 12.08 27.07 7.68
C GLY A 16 12.30 25.73 8.39
N CYS A 17 11.57 24.67 8.01
CA CYS A 17 11.78 23.34 8.60
C CYS A 17 13.07 22.65 8.14
N ILE A 18 13.82 23.21 7.19
CA ILE A 18 15.08 22.64 6.70
C ILE A 18 16.25 23.54 7.11
N VAL A 19 17.21 22.96 7.83
CA VAL A 19 18.48 23.60 8.23
C VAL A 19 19.63 22.87 7.55
N GLY A 20 20.16 23.46 6.47
CA GLY A 20 21.15 22.82 5.60
C GLY A 20 20.56 21.59 4.90
N THR A 21 21.01 20.39 5.28
CA THR A 21 20.49 19.11 4.77
C THR A 21 19.62 18.35 5.78
N ASN A 22 19.38 18.95 6.95
CA ASN A 22 18.65 18.34 8.04
C ASN A 22 17.26 18.95 8.16
N ILE A 23 16.30 18.12 8.56
CA ILE A 23 14.97 18.58 8.95
C ILE A 23 15.02 19.01 10.42
N ASP A 24 14.42 20.15 10.74
CA ASP A 24 14.22 20.63 12.10
C ASP A 24 13.02 19.90 12.70
N GLU A 25 13.32 18.84 13.46
CA GLU A 25 12.32 18.03 14.17
C GLU A 25 11.57 18.81 15.25
N THR A 26 12.02 20.01 15.64
CA THR A 26 11.32 20.88 16.59
C THR A 26 10.36 21.85 15.92
N HIS A 27 10.37 21.93 14.59
CA HIS A 27 9.54 22.84 13.85
C HIS A 27 8.05 22.53 14.09
N PRO A 28 7.19 23.51 14.45
CA PRO A 28 5.79 23.25 14.78
C PRO A 28 5.01 22.53 13.67
N GLY A 29 5.36 22.78 12.41
CA GLY A 29 4.78 22.07 11.28
C GLY A 29 5.19 20.60 11.16
N VAL A 30 6.44 20.27 11.50
CA VAL A 30 6.93 18.89 11.48
C VAL A 30 6.35 18.09 12.64
N LEU A 31 6.27 18.72 13.82
CA LEU A 31 5.66 18.13 15.02
C LEU A 31 4.13 18.03 14.94
N GLY A 32 3.47 19.01 14.35
CA GLY A 32 2.00 19.14 14.42
C GLY A 32 1.24 18.43 13.31
N THR A 33 1.92 17.88 12.31
CA THR A 33 1.28 17.26 11.14
C THR A 33 1.01 15.78 11.38
N ASP A 34 -0.22 15.35 11.07
CA ASP A 34 -0.69 13.97 11.09
C ASP A 34 -0.95 13.37 9.68
N TYR A 35 -1.00 14.22 8.66
CA TYR A 35 -1.25 13.85 7.27
C TYR A 35 -0.31 14.56 6.30
N ILE A 36 0.33 13.81 5.39
CA ILE A 36 1.21 14.37 4.35
C ILE A 36 0.90 13.82 2.97
N ILE A 37 1.02 14.69 1.95
CA ILE A 37 0.97 14.32 0.54
C ILE A 37 2.31 14.67 -0.09
N ILE A 38 2.93 13.69 -0.76
CA ILE A 38 4.13 13.86 -1.58
C ILE A 38 3.75 13.79 -3.06
N ASP A 39 3.69 14.94 -3.71
CA ASP A 39 3.37 15.10 -5.14
C ASP A 39 4.48 15.81 -5.95
N ALA A 40 5.54 16.27 -5.27
CA ALA A 40 6.63 17.03 -5.89
C ALA A 40 7.51 16.15 -6.77
N LEU A 41 7.66 16.49 -8.05
CA LEU A 41 8.41 15.67 -9.02
C LEU A 41 9.90 15.51 -8.64
N GLY A 42 10.40 14.29 -8.83
CA GLY A 42 11.84 13.99 -8.78
C GLY A 42 12.35 13.55 -7.41
N ILE A 43 11.47 13.28 -6.46
CA ILE A 43 11.84 12.62 -5.20
C ILE A 43 12.18 11.17 -5.50
N GLN A 44 13.36 10.73 -5.04
CA GLN A 44 13.87 9.37 -5.20
C GLN A 44 14.27 8.73 -3.87
N ASP A 45 14.52 9.54 -2.84
CA ASP A 45 14.94 9.06 -1.53
C ASP A 45 14.13 9.75 -0.44
N LEU A 46 13.36 8.96 0.31
CA LEU A 46 12.47 9.40 1.39
C LEU A 46 13.19 9.59 2.73
N THR A 47 14.52 9.50 2.75
CA THR A 47 15.29 9.57 4.00
C THR A 47 15.05 10.89 4.73
N GLY A 48 14.64 10.80 6.00
CA GLY A 48 14.26 11.92 6.86
C GLY A 48 12.75 12.05 7.10
N LEU A 49 11.91 11.20 6.49
CA LEU A 49 10.47 11.19 6.80
C LEU A 49 10.14 10.70 8.21
N SER A 50 11.06 10.00 8.90
CA SER A 50 10.88 9.63 10.30
C SER A 50 10.74 10.82 11.26
N ALA A 51 11.19 12.01 10.85
CA ALA A 51 11.02 13.26 11.59
C ALA A 51 9.53 13.65 11.79
N PHE A 52 8.65 13.22 10.89
CA PHE A 52 7.21 13.47 10.99
C PHE A 52 6.54 12.46 11.92
N ALA A 53 6.90 12.50 13.21
CA ALA A 53 6.59 11.46 14.18
C ALA A 53 5.09 11.22 14.44
N ASN A 54 4.24 12.21 14.15
CA ASN A 54 2.79 12.15 14.36
C ASN A 54 2.00 11.81 13.10
N VAL A 55 2.67 11.63 11.95
CA VAL A 55 1.99 11.28 10.71
C VAL A 55 1.46 9.85 10.78
N THR A 56 0.14 9.74 10.66
CA THR A 56 -0.61 8.48 10.64
C THR A 56 -1.14 8.16 9.25
N GLU A 57 -1.24 9.16 8.38
CA GLU A 57 -1.69 8.97 7.00
C GLU A 57 -0.79 9.70 6.00
N MET A 58 -0.47 9.00 4.91
CA MET A 58 0.46 9.49 3.90
C MET A 58 0.01 9.07 2.51
N GLU A 59 0.11 10.01 1.58
CA GLU A 59 -0.07 9.74 0.16
C GLU A 59 1.16 10.14 -0.63
N ILE A 60 1.53 9.32 -1.62
CA ILE A 60 2.63 9.57 -2.54
C ILE A 60 2.13 9.40 -3.96
N HIS A 61 2.28 10.44 -4.78
CA HIS A 61 1.76 10.49 -6.14
C HIS A 61 2.84 10.86 -7.15
N GLY A 62 2.86 10.15 -8.28
CA GLY A 62 3.54 10.60 -9.50
C GLY A 62 5.07 10.69 -9.41
N GLN A 63 5.69 9.95 -8.49
CA GLN A 63 7.14 9.92 -8.31
C GLN A 63 7.82 8.85 -9.18
N ASN A 64 9.15 8.85 -9.19
CA ASN A 64 9.92 7.70 -9.65
C ASN A 64 10.85 7.27 -8.51
N LEU A 65 10.26 6.70 -7.47
CA LEU A 65 10.95 6.47 -6.19
C LEU A 65 12.03 5.39 -6.29
N GLY A 66 11.90 4.42 -7.20
CA GLY A 66 12.72 3.21 -7.19
C GLY A 66 12.40 2.31 -5.99
N THR A 67 12.55 2.80 -4.76
CA THR A 67 12.16 2.15 -3.49
C THR A 67 11.52 3.15 -2.53
N VAL A 68 10.62 2.67 -1.66
CA VAL A 68 10.08 3.44 -0.52
C VAL A 68 10.91 3.07 0.71
N ASN A 69 11.98 3.83 0.95
CA ASN A 69 13.05 3.44 1.86
C ASN A 69 12.86 3.89 3.32
N GLU A 70 12.04 4.91 3.57
CA GLU A 70 11.72 5.38 4.92
C GLU A 70 10.28 5.90 4.97
N LEU A 71 9.60 5.67 6.10
CA LEU A 71 8.23 6.08 6.36
C LEU A 71 8.14 6.72 7.75
N PRO A 72 7.12 7.57 8.00
CA PRO A 72 6.81 8.03 9.35
C PRO A 72 6.57 6.85 10.32
N PRO A 73 7.03 6.94 11.59
CA PRO A 73 7.06 5.80 12.51
C PRO A 73 5.68 5.37 13.01
N GLN A 74 4.65 6.21 12.89
CA GLN A 74 3.28 5.93 13.33
C GLN A 74 2.31 5.76 12.17
N ILE A 75 2.82 5.54 10.95
CA ILE A 75 1.99 5.42 9.76
C ILE A 75 1.00 4.25 9.88
N GLN A 76 -0.27 4.54 9.61
CA GLN A 76 -1.38 3.58 9.64
C GLN A 76 -2.03 3.42 8.26
N SER A 77 -2.09 4.49 7.48
CA SER A 77 -2.62 4.50 6.12
C SER A 77 -1.59 5.03 5.15
N LEU A 78 -1.20 4.24 4.15
CA LEU A 78 -0.24 4.63 3.13
C LEU A 78 -0.83 4.36 1.75
N THR A 79 -0.91 5.41 0.92
CA THR A 79 -1.24 5.28 -0.50
C THR A 79 -0.07 5.70 -1.37
N ILE A 80 0.29 4.88 -2.35
CA ILE A 80 1.37 5.13 -3.30
C ILE A 80 0.85 4.89 -4.72
N ASN A 81 0.63 5.96 -5.48
CA ASN A 81 0.05 5.90 -6.82
C ASN A 81 1.05 6.40 -7.87
N GLY A 82 1.26 5.62 -8.93
CA GLY A 82 2.07 6.05 -10.07
C GLY A 82 3.53 6.34 -9.73
N CYS A 83 4.09 5.67 -8.72
CA CYS A 83 5.42 5.95 -8.20
C CYS A 83 6.53 5.00 -8.71
N GLN A 84 6.16 3.97 -9.49
CA GLN A 84 7.07 2.99 -10.11
C GLN A 84 8.06 2.34 -9.12
N PHE A 85 7.70 2.28 -7.84
CA PHE A 85 8.55 1.71 -6.80
C PHE A 85 8.61 0.18 -6.96
N THR A 86 9.67 -0.43 -6.43
CA THR A 86 9.91 -1.88 -6.50
C THR A 86 9.84 -2.56 -5.15
N SER A 87 10.04 -1.81 -4.06
CA SER A 87 9.95 -2.30 -2.69
C SER A 87 9.49 -1.20 -1.73
N ILE A 88 8.91 -1.62 -0.60
CA ILE A 88 8.50 -0.75 0.50
C ILE A 88 9.13 -1.27 1.79
N VAL A 89 9.66 -0.36 2.59
CA VAL A 89 10.14 -0.66 3.95
C VAL A 89 9.01 -1.22 4.82
N SER A 90 9.34 -2.13 5.73
CA SER A 90 8.35 -2.70 6.66
C SER A 90 7.69 -1.62 7.51
N SER A 91 6.38 -1.70 7.69
CA SER A 91 5.64 -0.88 8.65
C SER A 91 4.67 -1.75 9.45
N PRO A 92 5.01 -2.16 10.69
CA PRO A 92 4.18 -3.06 11.47
C PRO A 92 2.88 -2.42 11.98
N THR A 93 2.79 -1.08 11.96
CA THR A 93 1.62 -0.29 12.36
C THR A 93 0.63 -0.09 11.21
N LEU A 94 1.02 -0.44 9.98
CA LEU A 94 0.21 -0.15 8.79
C LEU A 94 -1.05 -1.02 8.77
N PHE A 95 -2.19 -0.33 8.74
CA PHE A 95 -3.52 -0.90 8.72
C PHE A 95 -4.13 -0.89 7.31
N PHE A 96 -3.78 0.12 6.50
CA PHE A 96 -4.21 0.25 5.11
C PHE A 96 -3.02 0.51 4.18
N LEU A 97 -2.94 -0.25 3.08
CA LEU A 97 -1.94 -0.08 2.03
C LEU A 97 -2.62 0.03 0.67
N GLY A 98 -2.54 1.21 0.06
CA GLY A 98 -2.89 1.46 -1.34
C GLY A 98 -1.63 1.55 -2.19
N ILE A 99 -1.50 0.72 -3.21
CA ILE A 99 -0.37 0.68 -4.16
C ILE A 99 -0.87 0.63 -5.61
N GLN A 100 -2.05 1.20 -5.85
CA GLN A 100 -2.70 1.19 -7.16
C GLN A 100 -1.94 1.98 -8.23
N ASN A 101 -2.17 1.63 -9.50
CA ASN A 101 -1.59 2.32 -10.67
C ASN A 101 -0.07 2.35 -10.63
N ASN A 102 0.55 1.21 -10.30
CA ASN A 102 1.99 1.04 -10.45
C ASN A 102 2.26 -0.03 -11.52
N ASN A 103 3.53 -0.24 -11.85
CA ASN A 103 3.94 -1.29 -12.77
C ASN A 103 4.45 -2.52 -12.02
N LEU A 104 3.85 -2.85 -10.86
CA LEU A 104 4.32 -3.94 -10.03
C LEU A 104 4.00 -5.28 -10.69
N THR A 105 5.01 -6.14 -10.78
CA THR A 105 4.86 -7.55 -11.20
C THR A 105 4.73 -8.50 -10.01
N SER A 106 5.09 -8.05 -8.81
CA SER A 106 4.96 -8.78 -7.55
C SER A 106 4.85 -7.81 -6.38
N VAL A 107 4.19 -8.22 -5.30
CA VAL A 107 4.16 -7.50 -4.01
C VAL A 107 4.57 -8.45 -2.89
N GLN A 108 5.36 -7.96 -1.94
CA GLN A 108 5.78 -8.71 -0.75
C GLN A 108 5.05 -8.17 0.47
N LEU A 109 4.22 -9.00 1.11
CA LEU A 109 3.35 -8.59 2.22
C LEU A 109 3.79 -9.13 3.60
N GLY A 110 4.93 -9.82 3.67
CA GLY A 110 5.46 -10.46 4.89
C GLY A 110 5.76 -9.52 6.07
N TYR A 111 5.55 -8.22 5.89
CA TYR A 111 5.91 -7.17 6.85
C TYR A 111 4.70 -6.39 7.40
N TYR A 112 3.46 -6.80 7.07
CA TYR A 112 2.24 -6.09 7.45
C TYR A 112 1.23 -7.00 8.18
N PRO A 113 1.57 -7.47 9.41
CA PRO A 113 0.74 -8.43 10.13
C PRO A 113 -0.61 -7.85 10.60
N GLN A 114 -0.72 -6.51 10.66
CA GLN A 114 -1.95 -5.80 11.06
C GLN A 114 -2.74 -5.25 9.87
N LEU A 115 -2.34 -5.58 8.63
CA LEU A 115 -2.99 -5.03 7.45
C LEU A 115 -4.45 -5.51 7.37
N PHE A 116 -5.36 -4.56 7.34
CA PHE A 116 -6.80 -4.78 7.28
C PHE A 116 -7.34 -4.48 5.89
N GLY A 117 -6.75 -3.51 5.19
CA GLY A 117 -7.09 -3.18 3.80
C GLY A 117 -5.89 -3.15 2.88
N LEU A 118 -6.01 -3.81 1.73
CA LEU A 118 -5.03 -3.78 0.65
C LEU A 118 -5.72 -3.38 -0.66
N SER A 119 -5.23 -2.32 -1.30
CA SER A 119 -5.55 -1.99 -2.68
C SER A 119 -4.29 -2.07 -3.53
N CYS A 120 -4.26 -3.00 -4.48
CA CYS A 120 -3.17 -3.19 -5.43
C CYS A 120 -3.67 -3.23 -6.89
N ALA A 121 -4.83 -2.61 -7.13
CA ALA A 121 -5.46 -2.56 -8.44
C ALA A 121 -4.59 -1.83 -9.48
N PHE A 122 -4.83 -2.11 -10.77
CA PHE A 122 -4.08 -1.48 -11.87
C PHE A 122 -2.56 -1.68 -11.74
N ASN A 123 -2.16 -2.94 -11.66
CA ASN A 123 -0.76 -3.36 -11.66
C ASN A 123 -0.57 -4.48 -12.71
N GLN A 124 0.57 -5.16 -12.69
CA GLN A 124 0.91 -6.27 -13.59
C GLN A 124 1.15 -7.56 -12.79
N LEU A 125 0.48 -7.72 -11.65
CA LEU A 125 0.63 -8.89 -10.78
C LEU A 125 0.10 -10.14 -11.48
N THR A 126 0.87 -11.23 -11.43
CA THR A 126 0.47 -12.53 -12.00
C THR A 126 -0.01 -13.52 -10.94
N THR A 127 0.45 -13.34 -9.70
CA THR A 127 -0.01 -14.04 -8.50
C THR A 127 -0.06 -13.06 -7.33
N LEU A 128 -0.89 -13.38 -6.33
CA LEU A 128 -0.97 -12.62 -5.09
C LEU A 128 -1.14 -13.58 -3.90
N ASP A 129 -0.18 -13.55 -2.98
CA ASP A 129 -0.28 -14.27 -1.71
C ASP A 129 -0.44 -13.28 -0.56
N VAL A 130 -1.57 -13.36 0.14
CA VAL A 130 -1.89 -12.51 1.30
C VAL A 130 -1.83 -13.30 2.62
N SER A 131 -1.18 -14.47 2.62
CA SER A 131 -1.02 -15.34 3.81
C SER A 131 -0.42 -14.65 5.04
N SER A 132 0.34 -13.58 4.83
CA SER A 132 0.96 -12.77 5.88
C SER A 132 0.04 -11.69 6.48
N CYS A 133 -1.18 -11.55 5.98
CA CYS A 133 -2.16 -10.54 6.40
C CYS A 133 -3.42 -11.23 6.98
N PRO A 134 -3.35 -11.85 8.16
CA PRO A 134 -4.47 -12.64 8.70
C PRO A 134 -5.72 -11.82 9.07
N ALA A 135 -5.55 -10.51 9.28
CA ALA A 135 -6.62 -9.57 9.59
C ALA A 135 -7.24 -8.90 8.35
N LEU A 136 -6.82 -9.28 7.13
CA LEU A 136 -7.26 -8.63 5.90
C LEU A 136 -8.77 -8.83 5.70
N ASP A 137 -9.51 -7.73 5.67
CA ASP A 137 -10.95 -7.65 5.50
C ASP A 137 -11.32 -7.13 4.10
N TYR A 138 -10.53 -6.18 3.59
CA TYR A 138 -10.68 -5.56 2.29
C TYR A 138 -9.50 -5.89 1.37
N LEU A 139 -9.80 -6.50 0.22
CA LEU A 139 -8.83 -6.71 -0.84
C LEU A 139 -9.37 -6.21 -2.19
N ASN A 140 -8.70 -5.20 -2.74
CA ASN A 140 -8.85 -4.81 -4.13
C ASN A 140 -7.58 -5.15 -4.92
N CYS A 141 -7.70 -6.03 -5.90
CA CYS A 141 -6.65 -6.46 -6.80
C CYS A 141 -7.12 -6.47 -8.26
N GLY A 142 -8.18 -5.72 -8.56
CA GLY A 142 -8.74 -5.61 -9.91
C GLY A 142 -7.74 -5.06 -10.93
N HIS A 143 -7.98 -5.30 -12.22
CA HIS A 143 -7.11 -4.85 -13.31
C HIS A 143 -5.65 -5.28 -13.12
N ASN A 144 -5.44 -6.58 -13.02
CA ASN A 144 -4.12 -7.21 -12.96
C ASN A 144 -4.05 -8.38 -13.97
N GLN A 145 -3.05 -9.25 -13.86
CA GLN A 145 -2.88 -10.46 -14.67
C GLN A 145 -2.96 -11.71 -13.78
N LEU A 146 -3.71 -11.65 -12.67
CA LEU A 146 -3.71 -12.68 -11.64
C LEU A 146 -4.29 -13.98 -12.17
N THR A 147 -3.52 -15.05 -12.05
CA THR A 147 -3.97 -16.42 -12.31
C THR A 147 -4.34 -17.16 -11.01
N SER A 148 -3.86 -16.65 -9.86
CA SER A 148 -4.19 -17.17 -8.55
C SER A 148 -4.10 -16.09 -7.47
N ILE A 149 -5.01 -16.17 -6.50
CA ILE A 149 -4.93 -15.45 -5.23
C ILE A 149 -4.91 -16.50 -4.13
N THR A 150 -4.02 -16.39 -3.15
CA THR A 150 -3.87 -17.35 -2.05
C THR A 150 -3.75 -16.68 -0.69
N GLY A 151 -3.96 -17.44 0.38
CA GLY A 151 -3.63 -17.02 1.74
C GLY A 151 -4.62 -16.07 2.40
N TYR A 152 -5.69 -15.65 1.72
CA TYR A 152 -6.74 -14.85 2.34
C TYR A 152 -7.49 -15.67 3.40
N GLY A 153 -7.68 -15.06 4.58
CA GLY A 153 -8.29 -15.69 5.74
C GLY A 153 -9.81 -15.62 5.76
N ALA A 154 -10.40 -16.16 6.83
CA ALA A 154 -11.85 -16.11 7.06
C ALA A 154 -12.39 -14.68 7.31
N SER A 155 -11.48 -13.73 7.56
CA SER A 155 -11.79 -12.32 7.82
C SER A 155 -12.15 -11.53 6.57
N LEU A 156 -11.84 -12.02 5.36
CA LEU A 156 -12.05 -11.25 4.13
C LEU A 156 -13.54 -11.13 3.81
N THR A 157 -14.10 -9.93 3.99
CA THR A 157 -15.51 -9.65 3.71
C THR A 157 -15.73 -9.02 2.33
N MET A 158 -14.70 -8.36 1.78
CA MET A 158 -14.74 -7.71 0.47
C MET A 158 -13.57 -8.14 -0.42
N LEU A 159 -13.91 -8.66 -1.60
CA LEU A 159 -12.93 -9.04 -2.63
C LEU A 159 -13.32 -8.45 -3.99
N LEU A 160 -12.52 -7.48 -4.45
CA LEU A 160 -12.60 -6.91 -5.79
C LEU A 160 -11.41 -7.43 -6.60
N ALA A 161 -11.66 -8.37 -7.51
CA ALA A 161 -10.66 -9.05 -8.34
C ALA A 161 -11.07 -9.08 -9.82
N ASP A 162 -11.86 -8.11 -10.25
CA ASP A 162 -12.30 -7.96 -11.62
C ASP A 162 -11.13 -7.73 -12.59
N HIS A 163 -11.32 -8.02 -13.87
CA HIS A 163 -10.30 -7.84 -14.92
C HIS A 163 -8.96 -8.52 -14.57
N ASN A 164 -9.03 -9.85 -14.42
CA ASN A 164 -7.88 -10.71 -14.14
C ASN A 164 -7.95 -11.97 -15.03
N GLN A 165 -7.10 -12.97 -14.73
CA GLN A 165 -7.02 -14.25 -15.46
C GLN A 165 -7.39 -15.44 -14.57
N LEU A 166 -8.23 -15.23 -13.54
CA LEU A 166 -8.61 -16.26 -12.60
C LEU A 166 -9.57 -17.26 -13.27
N SER A 167 -9.25 -18.54 -13.24
CA SER A 167 -10.13 -19.62 -13.70
C SER A 167 -10.81 -20.37 -12.56
N SER A 168 -10.30 -20.20 -11.33
CA SER A 168 -10.80 -20.83 -10.12
C SER A 168 -10.49 -19.93 -8.92
N LEU A 169 -11.41 -19.90 -7.95
CA LEU A 169 -11.26 -19.15 -6.72
C LEU A 169 -12.09 -19.82 -5.64
N SER A 170 -11.57 -19.84 -4.42
CA SER A 170 -12.29 -20.35 -3.26
C SER A 170 -12.59 -19.20 -2.31
N VAL A 171 -13.80 -18.65 -2.29
CA VAL A 171 -14.12 -17.43 -1.51
C VAL A 171 -14.53 -17.79 -0.08
N PRO A 172 -14.19 -16.99 0.95
CA PRO A 172 -14.71 -17.19 2.31
C PRO A 172 -16.23 -17.10 2.37
N SER A 173 -16.85 -17.88 3.25
CA SER A 173 -18.32 -17.92 3.42
C SER A 173 -18.94 -16.59 3.88
N PHE A 174 -18.15 -15.74 4.54
CA PHE A 174 -18.55 -14.43 5.04
C PHE A 174 -18.26 -13.27 4.07
N CYS A 175 -17.78 -13.56 2.86
CA CYS A 175 -17.56 -12.56 1.84
C CYS A 175 -18.92 -12.03 1.34
N ASN A 176 -19.20 -10.77 1.65
CA ASN A 176 -20.49 -10.13 1.37
C ASN A 176 -20.43 -9.28 0.09
N GLU A 177 -19.23 -8.87 -0.32
CA GLU A 177 -19.00 -8.09 -1.53
C GLU A 177 -17.92 -8.75 -2.37
N LEU A 178 -18.32 -9.23 -3.55
CA LEU A 178 -17.47 -9.99 -4.46
C LEU A 178 -17.65 -9.46 -5.89
N ASP A 179 -16.59 -8.91 -6.45
CA ASP A 179 -16.50 -8.68 -7.89
C ASP A 179 -15.36 -9.52 -8.47
N ILE A 180 -15.73 -10.46 -9.32
CA ILE A 180 -14.82 -11.32 -10.08
C ILE A 180 -15.16 -11.29 -11.57
N SER A 181 -15.86 -10.24 -12.01
CA SER A 181 -16.19 -10.04 -13.41
C SER A 181 -14.92 -9.96 -14.27
N HIS A 182 -15.04 -10.20 -15.58
CA HIS A 182 -13.88 -10.15 -16.49
C HIS A 182 -12.71 -11.05 -16.07
N ASN A 183 -13.02 -12.29 -15.71
CA ASN A 183 -12.07 -13.38 -15.45
C ASN A 183 -12.37 -14.59 -16.36
N LEU A 184 -11.74 -15.74 -16.12
CA LEU A 184 -11.81 -16.96 -16.93
C LEU A 184 -12.65 -18.08 -16.30
N PHE A 185 -13.60 -17.74 -15.42
CA PHE A 185 -14.45 -18.71 -14.74
C PHE A 185 -15.41 -19.41 -15.72
N THR A 186 -15.40 -20.75 -15.70
CA THR A 186 -16.38 -21.59 -16.39
C THR A 186 -17.44 -22.17 -15.45
N SER A 187 -17.29 -21.92 -14.15
CA SER A 187 -18.19 -22.33 -13.08
C SER A 187 -18.20 -21.30 -11.97
N VAL A 188 -19.20 -21.37 -11.10
CA VAL A 188 -19.27 -20.54 -9.89
C VAL A 188 -18.05 -20.84 -9.00
N PRO A 189 -17.42 -19.83 -8.37
CA PRO A 189 -16.38 -20.03 -7.37
C PRO A 189 -16.82 -20.98 -6.26
N THR A 190 -15.86 -21.72 -5.69
CA THR A 190 -16.16 -22.55 -4.53
C THR A 190 -16.18 -21.70 -3.27
N VAL A 191 -16.92 -22.14 -2.26
CA VAL A 191 -16.90 -21.51 -0.93
C VAL A 191 -15.95 -22.29 -0.04
N SER A 192 -15.01 -21.62 0.62
CA SER A 192 -14.14 -22.26 1.61
C SER A 192 -14.94 -22.50 2.90
N PRO A 193 -15.10 -23.75 3.37
CA PRO A 193 -15.66 -24.02 4.68
C PRO A 193 -14.63 -23.53 5.70
N ASN A 194 -14.97 -22.45 6.40
CA ASN A 194 -14.22 -21.80 7.50
C ASN A 194 -12.93 -22.54 7.90
N ALA A 195 -11.76 -21.93 7.64
CA ALA A 195 -10.55 -22.37 8.30
C ALA A 195 -10.78 -22.25 9.82
N PRO A 196 -10.59 -23.32 10.61
CA PRO A 196 -10.66 -23.20 12.05
C PRO A 196 -9.54 -22.26 12.49
N PHE A 197 -9.88 -21.34 13.40
CA PHE A 197 -8.93 -20.52 14.13
C PHE A 197 -7.80 -21.36 14.75
#